data_AF-A0A1Y1Q3G6-F1
#
_entry.id   AF-A0A1Y1Q3G6-F1
#
_cell.length_a   1.000
_cell.length_b   1.000
_cell.length_c   1.000
_cell.angle_alpha   90.00
_cell.angle_beta   90.00
_cell.angle_gamma   90.00
#
_symmetry.space_group_name_H-M   'P 1'
#
loop_
_entity.id
_entity.type
_entity.pdbx_description
1 polymer ?
#
loop_
_entity_poly.entity_id
_entity_poly.type
_entity_poly.pdbx_seq_one_letter_code
_entity_poly.pdbx_strand_id
1 'polypeptide(L)'
;MRILWVEDEASVIRDKMMLFGTYAQQHEVIDIQDFSAAYQRIKGELQQYDLLVLDIDLRESHKSSQIITELTSRFEDLTEPRTFLKEAGFHLYLMALEQGFPRERIAFLTGNMNPDTRARRIQQFKVAHEGSDDAQWNHAVEDLGQLMSLTQRDEFNRTLETQNQDVVFKWLETWLGHKLYDDTYDQFTKRFQLARLSKPEAFDKKEPTCPTKLQGWLATHGERPSSNRDTYDYLTLRRGMLDVIKEIENDSTVNLSPEFQTDLDKDTFLRGLAWLLHDFALPPAPQETTYLGLCDYLTKPFEKYRWPEVRNENQVHFKMPLYFLRNWLAHGLIIGSQATRLSAQEVGMTFLLVMQCLFGVEKYGFQEELKRLFDQTPITTEEVTTLLQKTGFPSGLEVIYNKGFKGGKHPNPDWRLENYVLLFYASYLVCIRNSGNTLQPPPFNDMVVHELQKYLA
;
A
#
# COMPACT_ATOMS: atom_id res chain seq x y z
N MET A 1 5.77 -6.14 4.02
CA MET A 1 5.49 -4.70 3.93
C MET A 1 6.79 -3.92 3.97
N ARG A 2 6.83 -2.76 3.32
CA ARG A 2 7.86 -1.74 3.43
C ARG A 2 7.32 -0.53 4.15
N ILE A 3 8.00 -0.14 5.23
CA ILE A 3 7.60 0.97 6.09
C ILE A 3 8.67 2.04 5.96
N LEU A 4 8.30 3.24 5.50
CA LEU A 4 9.18 4.40 5.59
C LEU A 4 9.02 5.00 6.98
N TRP A 5 10.11 5.08 7.73
CA TRP A 5 10.14 5.75 9.02
C TRP A 5 11.05 6.98 8.94
N VAL A 6 10.50 8.16 9.20
CA VAL A 6 11.26 9.41 9.21
C VAL A 6 11.41 9.89 10.65
N GLU A 7 12.65 9.94 11.12
CA GLU A 7 13.02 10.23 12.51
C GLU A 7 14.43 10.78 12.51
N ASP A 8 14.64 12.02 12.95
CA ASP A 8 15.96 12.65 12.97
C ASP A 8 16.68 12.52 14.32
N GLU A 9 16.00 12.09 15.38
CA GLU A 9 16.63 11.87 16.67
C GLU A 9 17.30 10.49 16.76
N ALA A 10 18.64 10.47 16.67
CA ALA A 10 19.43 9.23 16.71
C ALA A 10 19.19 8.35 17.96
N SER A 11 18.70 8.93 19.06
CA SER A 11 18.33 8.17 20.28
C SER A 11 17.12 7.28 20.03
N VAL A 12 16.07 7.82 19.40
CA VAL A 12 14.81 7.14 19.09
C VAL A 12 15.04 6.05 18.05
N ILE A 13 15.93 6.29 17.08
CA ILE A 13 16.30 5.29 16.07
C ILE A 13 16.91 4.04 16.71
N ARG A 14 17.70 4.19 17.78
CA ARG A 14 18.24 3.04 18.51
C ARG A 14 17.15 2.19 19.16
N ASP A 15 15.98 2.77 19.42
CA ASP A 15 14.82 2.09 19.98
C ASP A 15 13.90 1.46 18.93
N LYS A 16 14.34 1.37 17.66
CA LYS A 16 13.59 0.73 16.56
C LYS A 16 12.97 -0.62 16.94
N MET A 17 13.74 -1.50 17.58
CA MET A 17 13.26 -2.82 18.00
C MET A 17 12.21 -2.73 19.10
N MET A 18 12.31 -1.75 20.00
CA MET A 18 11.31 -1.53 21.03
C MET A 18 10.00 -1.03 20.41
N LEU A 19 10.10 -0.02 19.55
CA LEU A 19 8.94 0.65 18.95
C LEU A 19 8.20 -0.27 17.98
N PHE A 20 8.91 -0.89 17.04
CA PHE A 20 8.33 -1.72 15.99
C PHE A 20 8.21 -3.20 16.39
N GLY A 21 8.94 -3.67 17.40
CA GLY A 21 8.85 -5.05 17.86
C GLY A 21 9.17 -6.06 16.76
N THR A 22 8.31 -7.09 16.64
CA THR A 22 8.44 -8.13 15.60
C THR A 22 8.29 -7.59 14.18
N TYR A 23 7.66 -6.43 13.97
CA TYR A 23 7.54 -5.82 12.65
C TYR A 23 8.90 -5.50 12.04
N ALA A 24 9.85 -5.02 12.85
CA ALA A 24 11.18 -4.71 12.34
C ALA A 24 12.01 -5.97 12.00
N GLN A 25 11.53 -7.16 12.38
CA GLN A 25 12.13 -8.46 12.01
C GLN A 25 11.43 -9.08 10.79
N GLN A 26 10.12 -8.89 10.67
CA GLN A 26 9.28 -9.51 9.64
C GLN A 26 9.09 -8.63 8.39
N HIS A 27 9.32 -7.33 8.54
CA HIS A 27 9.08 -6.33 7.52
C HIS A 27 10.28 -5.40 7.38
N GLU A 28 10.40 -4.80 6.21
CA GLU A 28 11.47 -3.85 5.92
C GLU A 28 11.06 -2.47 6.45
N VAL A 29 11.66 -2.05 7.55
CA VAL A 29 11.51 -0.69 8.09
C VAL A 29 12.72 0.11 7.64
N ILE A 30 12.51 1.07 6.72
CA ILE A 30 13.54 1.96 6.19
C ILE A 30 13.51 3.25 6.99
N ASP A 31 14.51 3.46 7.85
CA ASP A 31 14.67 4.71 8.59
C ASP A 31 15.44 5.78 7.80
N ILE A 32 14.96 7.02 7.83
CA ILE A 32 15.61 8.19 7.25
C ILE A 32 15.71 9.28 8.32
N GLN A 33 16.94 9.76 8.53
CA GLN A 33 17.28 10.69 9.63
C GLN A 33 17.33 12.15 9.25
N ASP A 34 17.06 12.45 7.99
CA ASP A 34 17.16 13.80 7.45
C ASP A 34 15.95 14.15 6.61
N PHE A 35 15.39 15.32 6.86
CA PHE A 35 14.26 15.85 6.11
C PHE A 35 14.50 15.88 4.58
N SER A 36 15.68 16.31 4.13
CA SER A 36 15.95 16.45 2.69
C SER A 36 16.02 15.09 2.00
N ALA A 37 16.61 14.10 2.67
CA ALA A 37 16.60 12.72 2.20
C ALA A 37 15.18 12.14 2.17
N ALA A 38 14.39 12.39 3.21
CA ALA A 38 12.99 11.94 3.28
C ALA A 38 12.14 12.59 2.19
N TYR A 39 12.31 13.89 1.95
CA TYR A 39 11.66 14.64 0.89
C TYR A 39 11.96 14.04 -0.49
N GLN A 40 13.23 13.79 -0.81
CA GLN A 40 13.60 13.19 -2.10
C GLN A 40 13.05 11.77 -2.23
N ARG A 41 13.06 11.00 -1.14
CA ARG A 41 12.53 9.65 -1.13
C ARG A 41 11.02 9.62 -1.38
N ILE A 42 10.25 10.45 -0.69
CA ILE A 42 8.80 10.59 -0.89
C ILE A 42 8.50 11.17 -2.27
N LYS A 43 9.33 12.09 -2.79
CA LYS A 43 9.09 12.67 -4.12
C LYS A 43 9.32 11.67 -5.27
N GLY A 44 10.27 10.76 -5.14
CA GLY A 44 10.69 9.89 -6.25
C GLY A 44 10.31 8.41 -6.12
N GLU A 45 10.14 7.92 -4.90
CA GLU A 45 10.04 6.49 -4.61
C GLU A 45 8.90 6.14 -3.63
N LEU A 46 7.90 7.01 -3.48
CA LEU A 46 6.77 6.77 -2.57
C LEU A 46 6.04 5.45 -2.86
N GLN A 47 5.95 5.08 -4.13
CA GLN A 47 5.39 3.83 -4.63
C GLN A 47 6.06 2.56 -4.07
N GLN A 48 7.24 2.68 -3.45
CA GLN A 48 7.92 1.56 -2.83
C GLN A 48 7.42 1.25 -1.41
N TYR A 49 6.61 2.13 -0.81
CA TYR A 49 6.20 2.01 0.58
C TYR A 49 4.73 1.67 0.73
N ASP A 50 4.43 0.91 1.78
CA ASP A 50 3.05 0.56 2.13
C ASP A 50 2.52 1.39 3.29
N LEU A 51 3.42 1.78 4.20
CA LEU A 51 3.10 2.55 5.40
C LEU A 51 4.17 3.63 5.59
N LEU A 52 3.74 4.80 6.06
CA LEU A 52 4.63 5.87 6.48
C LEU A 52 4.47 6.11 7.98
N VAL A 53 5.58 6.20 8.69
CA VAL A 53 5.66 6.64 10.09
C VAL A 53 6.54 7.89 10.11
N LEU A 54 5.99 9.03 10.47
CA LEU A 54 6.68 10.33 10.38
C LEU A 54 6.79 10.96 11.76
N ASP A 55 7.96 11.44 12.17
CA ASP A 55 7.99 12.49 13.21
C ASP A 55 7.57 13.82 12.61
N ILE A 56 6.86 14.63 13.41
CA ILE A 56 6.43 15.98 13.06
C ILE A 56 7.63 16.95 13.13
N ASP A 57 8.41 16.83 14.19
CA ASP A 57 9.52 17.72 14.48
C ASP A 57 10.82 17.12 13.99
N LEU A 58 11.40 17.73 12.96
CA LEU A 58 12.62 17.28 12.32
C LEU A 58 13.75 18.33 12.46
N ARG A 59 13.83 19.03 13.60
CA ARG A 59 14.80 20.12 13.86
C ARG A 59 16.26 19.67 13.98
N GLU A 60 16.51 18.40 14.24
CA GLU A 60 17.84 17.78 14.28
C GLU A 60 18.35 17.40 12.87
N SER A 61 17.48 17.46 11.84
CA SER A 61 17.88 17.35 10.43
C SER A 61 18.90 18.42 10.00
N HIS A 62 19.61 18.17 8.90
CA HIS A 62 20.55 19.12 8.34
C HIS A 62 19.84 20.37 7.81
N LYS A 63 20.17 21.52 8.41
CA LYS A 63 19.51 22.81 8.15
C LYS A 63 19.93 23.47 6.83
N SER A 64 21.13 23.13 6.33
CA SER A 64 21.77 23.77 5.18
C SER A 64 21.51 23.00 3.88
N SER A 65 20.24 22.78 3.56
CA SER A 65 19.81 22.11 2.34
C SER A 65 19.17 23.12 1.38
N GLN A 66 19.46 22.98 0.09
CA GLN A 66 18.79 23.75 -0.95
C GLN A 66 17.28 23.50 -0.94
N ILE A 67 16.85 22.26 -0.65
CA ILE A 67 15.43 21.89 -0.55
C ILE A 67 14.74 22.68 0.56
N ILE A 68 15.37 22.77 1.73
CA ILE A 68 14.81 23.52 2.87
C ILE A 68 14.70 25.00 2.50
N THR A 69 15.78 25.58 1.96
CA THR A 69 15.77 26.99 1.52
C THR A 69 14.68 27.28 0.49
N GLU A 70 14.50 26.38 -0.48
CA GLU A 70 13.45 26.52 -1.50
C GLU A 70 12.05 26.42 -0.91
N LEU A 71 11.82 25.50 0.03
CA LEU A 71 10.50 25.32 0.65
C LEU A 71 10.16 26.43 1.63
N THR A 72 11.12 26.88 2.45
CA THR A 72 10.91 28.00 3.39
C THR A 72 10.56 29.28 2.65
N SER A 73 11.13 29.50 1.47
CA SER A 73 10.83 30.68 0.63
C SER A 73 9.38 30.73 0.12
N ARG A 74 8.64 29.62 0.18
CA ARG A 74 7.24 29.53 -0.29
C ARG A 74 6.22 30.00 0.74
N PHE A 75 6.61 30.15 2.00
CA PHE A 75 5.70 30.46 3.10
C PHE A 75 6.19 31.70 3.86
N GLU A 76 5.35 32.73 3.91
CA GLU A 76 5.70 34.02 4.55
C GLU A 76 6.05 33.85 6.05
N ASP A 77 5.43 32.87 6.72
CA ASP A 77 5.57 32.63 8.16
C ASP A 77 6.68 31.62 8.53
N LEU A 78 7.32 30.96 7.55
CA LEU A 78 8.33 29.89 7.78
C LEU A 78 9.70 30.24 7.19
N THR A 79 10.08 31.52 7.24
CA THR A 79 11.35 32.01 6.66
C THR A 79 12.60 31.46 7.34
N GLU A 80 12.50 31.07 8.62
CA GLU A 80 13.59 30.44 9.35
C GLU A 80 13.60 28.91 9.19
N PRO A 81 14.71 28.28 8.72
CA PRO A 81 14.81 26.84 8.53
C PRO A 81 14.46 26.01 9.77
N ARG A 82 14.82 26.50 10.97
CA ARG A 82 14.52 25.79 12.22
C ARG A 82 13.02 25.79 12.53
N THR A 83 12.31 26.86 12.20
CA THR A 83 10.86 26.98 12.40
C THR A 83 10.12 26.07 11.42
N PHE A 84 10.55 26.03 10.16
CA PHE A 84 10.06 25.07 9.18
C PHE A 84 10.28 23.62 9.62
N LEU A 85 11.51 23.29 10.05
CA LEU A 85 11.85 21.93 10.49
C LEU A 85 11.06 21.48 11.72
N LYS A 86 10.59 22.42 12.56
CA LYS A 86 9.72 22.10 13.70
C LYS A 86 8.45 21.38 13.29
N GLU A 87 7.96 21.62 12.06
CA GLU A 87 6.75 21.01 11.50
C GLU A 87 7.00 20.28 10.18
N ALA A 88 8.26 19.98 9.86
CA ALA A 88 8.65 19.40 8.57
C ALA A 88 7.99 18.03 8.27
N GLY A 89 7.68 17.23 9.30
CA GLY A 89 6.91 16.01 9.12
C GLY A 89 5.52 16.23 8.55
N PHE A 90 4.88 17.36 8.87
CA PHE A 90 3.59 17.73 8.27
C PHE A 90 3.72 18.03 6.78
N HIS A 91 4.81 18.68 6.36
CA HIS A 91 5.07 18.91 4.95
C HIS A 91 5.29 17.60 4.18
N LEU A 92 6.00 16.64 4.77
CA LEU A 92 6.16 15.29 4.20
C LEU A 92 4.81 14.56 4.09
N TYR A 93 3.94 14.69 5.11
CA TYR A 93 2.59 14.15 5.07
C TYR A 93 1.77 14.75 3.92
N LEU A 94 1.75 16.07 3.77
CA LEU A 94 1.00 16.74 2.70
C LEU A 94 1.49 16.29 1.33
N MET A 95 2.81 16.19 1.14
CA MET A 95 3.39 15.67 -0.10
C MET A 95 2.95 14.24 -0.41
N ALA A 96 2.90 13.37 0.59
CA ALA A 96 2.43 12.00 0.39
C ALA A 96 0.95 11.99 -0.05
N LEU A 97 0.11 12.85 0.54
CA LEU A 97 -1.28 12.98 0.13
C LEU A 97 -1.46 13.53 -1.28
N GLU A 98 -0.67 14.54 -1.68
CA GLU A 98 -0.69 15.11 -3.03
C GLU A 98 -0.36 14.06 -4.10
N GLN A 99 0.46 13.07 -3.75
CA GLN A 99 0.78 11.93 -4.60
C GLN A 99 -0.24 10.78 -4.53
N GLY A 100 -1.32 10.94 -3.75
CA GLY A 100 -2.39 9.95 -3.64
C GLY A 100 -2.15 8.85 -2.59
N PHE A 101 -1.18 9.01 -1.69
CA PHE A 101 -0.95 8.04 -0.62
C PHE A 101 -2.11 8.03 0.39
N PRO A 102 -2.63 6.86 0.81
CA PRO A 102 -3.80 6.83 1.68
C PRO A 102 -3.49 7.29 3.11
N ARG A 103 -4.38 8.12 3.65
CA ARG A 103 -4.18 8.79 4.95
C ARG A 103 -4.08 7.80 6.09
N GLU A 104 -4.92 6.76 6.06
CA GLU A 104 -4.98 5.70 7.06
C GLU A 104 -3.70 4.86 7.13
N ARG A 105 -2.84 4.95 6.11
CA ARG A 105 -1.52 4.31 6.04
C ARG A 105 -0.37 5.24 6.38
N ILE A 106 -0.66 6.43 6.90
CA ILE A 106 0.31 7.37 7.44
C ILE A 106 0.02 7.59 8.93
N ALA A 107 1.02 7.38 9.78
CA ALA A 107 0.94 7.69 11.19
C ALA A 107 2.05 8.66 11.60
N PHE A 108 1.75 9.50 12.59
CA PHE A 108 2.77 10.29 13.26
C PHE A 108 3.31 9.53 14.48
N LEU A 109 4.63 9.55 14.64
CA LEU A 109 5.29 9.09 15.86
C LEU A 109 6.07 10.28 16.38
N THR A 110 5.56 10.96 17.41
CA THR A 110 6.14 12.24 17.85
C THR A 110 6.24 12.33 19.36
N GLY A 111 7.33 12.94 19.86
CA GLY A 111 7.49 13.22 21.28
C GLY A 111 6.89 14.56 21.69
N ASN A 112 6.40 15.37 20.75
CA ASN A 112 5.91 16.72 21.04
C ASN A 112 4.41 16.77 21.33
N MET A 113 3.73 15.64 21.51
CA MET A 113 2.39 15.68 22.07
C MET A 113 2.47 16.19 23.50
N ASN A 114 1.68 17.19 23.85
CA ASN A 114 1.64 17.66 25.22
C ASN A 114 0.90 16.63 26.10
N PRO A 115 1.58 15.93 27.02
CA PRO A 115 0.91 15.09 28.00
C PRO A 115 0.11 15.93 29.01
N ASP A 116 0.32 17.26 29.03
CA ASP A 116 -0.29 18.15 29.98
C ASP A 116 -1.75 18.42 29.61
N THR A 117 -2.63 17.57 30.16
CA THR A 117 -4.09 17.66 30.18
C THR A 117 -4.64 19.09 30.34
N ARG A 118 -3.88 19.99 30.95
CA ARG A 118 -4.22 21.41 31.13
C ARG A 118 -4.45 22.14 29.81
N ALA A 119 -3.48 22.17 28.89
CA ALA A 119 -3.61 22.96 27.65
C ALA A 119 -4.79 22.47 26.78
N ARG A 120 -4.93 21.15 26.65
CA ARG A 120 -6.06 20.51 25.97
C ARG A 120 -7.40 20.82 26.65
N ARG A 121 -7.48 20.79 27.98
CA ARG A 121 -8.71 21.15 28.72
C ARG A 121 -9.03 22.64 28.63
N ILE A 122 -8.03 23.52 28.53
CA ILE A 122 -8.27 24.95 28.19
C ILE A 122 -8.83 25.09 26.79
N GLN A 123 -8.34 24.32 25.81
CA GLN A 123 -8.87 24.37 24.46
C GLN A 123 -10.32 23.85 24.41
N GLN A 124 -10.62 22.76 25.12
CA GLN A 124 -12.00 22.27 25.27
C GLN A 124 -12.91 23.29 25.96
N PHE A 125 -12.40 24.00 26.96
CA PHE A 125 -13.10 25.11 27.61
C PHE A 125 -13.36 26.29 26.67
N LYS A 126 -12.38 26.68 25.83
CA LYS A 126 -12.56 27.70 24.78
C LYS A 126 -13.63 27.28 23.76
N VAL A 127 -13.64 26.02 23.34
CA VAL A 127 -14.64 25.49 22.39
C VAL A 127 -16.03 25.37 23.01
N ALA A 128 -16.13 24.86 24.24
CA ALA A 128 -17.41 24.75 24.95
C ALA A 128 -18.04 26.13 25.21
N HIS A 129 -17.21 27.15 25.42
CA HIS A 129 -17.64 28.54 25.55
C HIS A 129 -18.24 29.11 24.25
N GLU A 130 -17.65 28.77 23.10
CA GLU A 130 -18.14 29.22 21.78
C GLU A 130 -19.42 28.46 21.36
N GLY A 131 -19.71 27.32 21.99
CA GLY A 131 -20.93 26.55 21.80
C GLY A 131 -22.10 27.07 22.66
N SER A 132 -23.33 26.70 22.27
CA SER A 132 -24.56 27.03 23.04
C SER A 132 -25.03 25.87 23.93
N ASP A 133 -24.13 24.98 24.34
CA ASP A 133 -24.44 23.78 25.12
C ASP A 133 -23.94 23.93 26.57
N ASP A 134 -24.86 24.27 27.47
CA ASP A 134 -24.59 24.46 28.90
C ASP A 134 -24.02 23.21 29.59
N ALA A 135 -24.31 22.01 29.09
CA ALA A 135 -23.78 20.77 29.66
C ALA A 135 -22.29 20.59 29.31
N GLN A 136 -21.91 20.91 28.06
CA GLN A 136 -20.51 20.94 27.66
C GLN A 136 -19.72 22.01 28.41
N TRP A 137 -20.31 23.18 28.62
CA TRP A 137 -19.70 24.26 29.39
C TRP A 137 -19.40 23.84 30.84
N ASN A 138 -20.40 23.32 31.56
CA ASN A 138 -20.24 22.89 32.94
C ASN A 138 -19.21 21.76 33.07
N HIS A 139 -19.22 20.82 32.13
CA HIS A 139 -18.24 19.73 32.12
C HIS A 139 -16.81 20.26 31.89
N ALA A 140 -16.62 21.21 30.98
CA ALA A 140 -15.31 21.81 30.70
C ALA A 140 -14.77 22.64 31.89
N VAL A 141 -15.65 23.35 32.61
CA VAL A 141 -15.30 24.07 33.84
C VAL A 141 -14.84 23.10 34.93
N GLU A 142 -15.60 22.02 35.15
CA GLU A 142 -15.29 21.01 36.17
C GLU A 142 -13.98 20.29 35.86
N ASP A 143 -13.78 19.90 34.60
CA ASP A 143 -12.57 19.25 34.12
C ASP A 143 -11.32 20.14 34.30
N LEU A 144 -11.42 21.44 34.04
CA LEU A 144 -10.33 22.37 34.33
C LEU A 144 -10.08 22.51 35.83
N GLY A 145 -11.16 22.64 36.61
CA GLY A 145 -11.08 22.75 38.06
C GLY A 145 -10.37 21.56 38.69
N GLN A 146 -10.55 20.34 38.17
CA GLN A 146 -9.88 19.11 38.67
C GLN A 146 -8.35 19.15 38.60
N LEU A 147 -7.78 20.01 37.75
CA LEU A 147 -6.33 20.14 37.58
C LEU A 147 -5.71 21.22 38.48
N MET A 148 -6.56 21.98 39.18
CA MET A 148 -6.16 23.14 39.99
C MET A 148 -6.06 22.75 41.47
N SER A 149 -5.12 23.36 42.20
CA SER A 149 -5.18 23.34 43.66
C SER A 149 -6.43 24.08 44.15
N LEU A 150 -6.84 23.87 45.40
CA LEU A 150 -8.01 24.56 45.97
C LEU A 150 -7.91 26.08 45.81
N THR A 151 -6.73 26.66 46.12
CA THR A 151 -6.49 28.10 45.98
C THR A 151 -6.62 28.58 44.53
N GLN A 152 -6.11 27.80 43.57
CA GLN A 152 -6.20 28.11 42.14
C GLN A 152 -7.62 27.98 41.61
N ARG A 153 -8.37 26.97 42.07
CA ARG A 153 -9.77 26.76 41.68
C ARG A 153 -10.66 27.90 42.21
N ASP A 154 -10.42 28.35 43.44
CA ASP A 154 -11.14 29.50 44.01
C ASP A 154 -10.85 30.79 43.25
N GLU A 155 -9.64 30.97 42.75
CA GLU A 155 -9.25 32.11 41.91
C GLU A 155 -9.85 32.00 40.50
N PHE A 156 -9.85 30.81 39.91
CA PHE A 156 -10.50 30.52 38.63
C PHE A 156 -12.01 30.80 38.68
N ASN A 157 -12.71 30.30 39.70
CA ASN A 157 -14.15 30.54 39.88
C ASN A 157 -14.46 32.03 40.05
N ARG A 158 -13.68 32.75 40.86
CA ARG A 158 -13.81 34.22 40.98
C ARG A 158 -13.57 34.94 39.66
N THR A 159 -12.68 34.42 38.82
CA THR A 159 -12.42 34.98 37.49
C THR A 159 -13.59 34.69 36.54
N LEU A 160 -14.19 33.49 36.60
CA LEU A 160 -15.40 33.14 35.84
C LEU A 160 -16.59 34.05 36.19
N GLU A 161 -16.75 34.40 37.47
CA GLU A 161 -17.82 35.30 37.94
C GLU A 161 -17.75 36.71 37.34
N THR A 162 -16.58 37.14 36.84
CA THR A 162 -16.44 38.45 36.18
C THR A 162 -17.20 38.55 34.86
N GLN A 163 -17.62 37.41 34.28
CA GLN A 163 -18.22 37.28 32.94
C GLN A 163 -17.39 37.93 31.82
N ASN A 164 -16.13 38.29 32.10
CA ASN A 164 -15.22 38.89 31.13
C ASN A 164 -14.27 37.82 30.59
N GLN A 165 -14.55 37.40 29.36
CA GLN A 165 -13.87 36.29 28.70
C GLN A 165 -12.38 36.56 28.51
N ASP A 166 -12.01 37.79 28.16
CA ASP A 166 -10.61 38.18 27.97
C ASP A 166 -9.82 38.05 29.28
N VAL A 167 -10.47 38.34 30.42
CA VAL A 167 -9.87 38.20 31.75
C VAL A 167 -9.72 36.73 32.12
N VAL A 168 -10.73 35.89 31.85
CA VAL A 168 -10.69 34.44 32.11
C VAL A 168 -9.60 33.77 31.26
N PHE A 169 -9.54 34.06 29.96
CA PHE A 169 -8.54 33.47 29.07
C PHE A 169 -7.12 33.93 29.39
N LYS A 170 -6.94 35.22 29.70
CA LYS A 170 -5.64 35.75 30.12
C LYS A 170 -5.18 35.13 31.45
N TRP A 171 -6.09 34.91 32.38
CA TRP A 171 -5.79 34.22 33.64
C TRP A 171 -5.38 32.77 33.38
N LEU A 172 -6.15 32.04 32.57
CA LEU A 172 -5.82 30.66 32.18
C LEU A 172 -4.45 30.58 31.49
N GLU A 173 -4.16 31.49 30.56
CA GLU A 173 -2.86 31.59 29.88
C GLU A 173 -1.71 31.90 30.86
N THR A 174 -1.96 32.71 31.89
CA THR A 174 -1.01 32.98 32.96
C THR A 174 -0.80 31.76 33.86
N TRP A 175 -1.89 31.05 34.21
CA TRP A 175 -1.87 29.83 35.03
C TRP A 175 -1.11 28.69 34.35
N LEU A 176 -1.17 28.62 33.02
CA LEU A 176 -0.45 27.65 32.21
C LEU A 176 1.04 27.98 32.00
N GLY A 177 1.42 29.25 32.18
CA GLY A 177 2.73 29.76 31.79
C GLY A 177 2.94 29.79 30.28
N HIS A 178 4.01 30.43 29.81
CA HIS A 178 4.37 30.62 28.39
C HIS A 178 4.55 29.33 27.55
N LYS A 179 4.19 28.14 28.06
CA LYS A 179 4.38 26.84 27.39
C LYS A 179 3.26 26.42 26.42
N LEU A 180 2.16 27.18 26.29
CA LEU A 180 1.05 26.79 25.39
C LEU A 180 1.36 26.81 23.91
N TYR A 181 2.29 27.64 23.47
CA TYR A 181 2.49 27.87 22.04
C TYR A 181 3.51 26.92 21.42
N ASP A 182 4.13 26.03 22.21
CA ASP A 182 5.24 25.22 21.73
C ASP A 182 4.86 23.79 21.34
N ASP A 183 3.60 23.35 21.53
CA ASP A 183 3.13 22.04 21.07
C ASP A 183 2.84 22.05 19.57
N THR A 184 3.77 21.49 18.81
CA THR A 184 3.63 21.32 17.35
C THR A 184 2.42 20.44 17.00
N TYR A 185 2.09 19.42 17.79
CA TYR A 185 0.98 18.49 17.53
C TYR A 185 -0.40 19.14 17.71
N ASP A 186 -0.56 20.04 18.68
CA ASP A 186 -1.83 20.79 18.86
C ASP A 186 -2.06 21.79 17.72
N GLN A 187 -1.02 22.53 17.33
CA GLN A 187 -1.08 23.42 16.15
C GLN A 187 -1.38 22.63 14.87
N PHE A 188 -0.72 21.47 14.71
CA PHE A 188 -0.97 20.52 13.64
C PHE A 188 -2.44 20.08 13.65
N THR A 189 -2.98 19.63 14.78
CA THR A 189 -4.38 19.17 14.89
C THR A 189 -5.36 20.27 14.50
N LYS A 190 -5.11 21.51 14.95
CA LYS A 190 -5.92 22.68 14.56
C LYS A 190 -5.89 22.92 13.05
N ARG A 191 -4.73 22.79 12.39
CA ARG A 191 -4.62 22.95 10.93
C ARG A 191 -5.44 21.92 10.16
N PHE A 192 -5.48 20.65 10.60
CA PHE A 192 -6.35 19.63 10.00
C PHE A 192 -7.83 19.98 10.15
N GLN A 193 -8.24 20.41 11.35
CA GLN A 193 -9.62 20.83 11.60
C GLN A 193 -10.02 22.01 10.71
N LEU A 194 -9.17 23.04 10.62
CA LEU A 194 -9.40 24.20 9.77
C LEU A 194 -9.45 23.82 8.28
N ALA A 195 -8.59 22.88 7.86
CA ALA A 195 -8.58 22.34 6.50
C ALA A 195 -9.72 21.33 6.23
N ARG A 196 -10.57 21.03 7.23
CA ARG A 196 -11.65 20.02 7.18
C ARG A 196 -11.14 18.63 6.78
N LEU A 197 -9.91 18.31 7.18
CA LEU A 197 -9.30 17.01 7.02
C LEU A 197 -9.43 16.22 8.32
N SER A 198 -9.69 14.92 8.20
CA SER A 198 -9.56 13.98 9.31
C SER A 198 -8.11 13.98 9.79
N LYS A 199 -7.89 14.08 11.11
CA LYS A 199 -6.56 13.94 11.66
C LYS A 199 -6.01 12.53 11.40
N PRO A 200 -4.72 12.39 11.05
CA PRO A 200 -4.08 11.09 10.96
C PRO A 200 -3.86 10.48 12.34
N GLU A 201 -3.61 9.18 12.36
CA GLU A 201 -3.24 8.47 13.58
C GLU A 201 -1.90 9.02 14.09
N ALA A 202 -1.76 9.14 15.40
CA ALA A 202 -0.56 9.72 15.99
C ALA A 202 -0.27 9.11 17.36
N PHE A 203 1.00 8.77 17.59
CA PHE A 203 1.49 8.10 18.78
C PHE A 203 2.51 8.98 19.52
N ASP A 204 2.30 9.16 20.82
CA ASP A 204 3.22 9.90 21.69
C ASP A 204 4.39 9.01 22.11
N LYS A 205 5.61 9.30 21.65
CA LYS A 205 6.83 8.55 22.02
C LYS A 205 7.06 8.48 23.53
N LYS A 206 6.55 9.46 24.29
CA LYS A 206 6.70 9.53 25.75
C LYS A 206 5.73 8.62 26.50
N GLU A 207 4.66 8.16 25.85
CA GLU A 207 3.68 7.28 26.47
C GLU A 207 4.25 5.85 26.56
N PRO A 208 4.26 5.20 27.75
CA PRO A 208 4.77 3.83 27.88
C PRO A 208 4.07 2.80 26.99
N THR A 209 2.81 3.04 26.62
CA THR A 209 2.05 2.15 25.73
C THR A 209 2.25 2.43 24.24
N CYS A 210 3.06 3.44 23.87
CA CYS A 210 3.31 3.82 22.48
C CYS A 210 3.75 2.64 21.60
N PRO A 211 4.73 1.81 22.00
CA PRO A 211 5.11 0.64 21.22
C PRO A 211 3.94 -0.29 20.91
N THR A 212 3.10 -0.60 21.90
CA THR A 212 1.94 -1.47 21.73
C THR A 212 0.89 -0.86 20.79
N LYS A 213 0.62 0.45 20.91
CA LYS A 213 -0.33 1.15 20.04
C LYS A 213 0.16 1.20 18.59
N LEU A 214 1.44 1.56 18.38
CA LEU A 214 2.06 1.57 17.05
C LEU A 214 2.01 0.18 16.42
N GLN A 215 2.38 -0.87 17.15
CA GLN A 215 2.34 -2.25 16.64
C GLN A 215 0.91 -2.71 16.32
N GLY A 216 -0.09 -2.31 17.11
CA GLY A 216 -1.50 -2.58 16.81
C GLY A 216 -1.98 -1.89 15.53
N TRP A 217 -1.55 -0.65 15.28
CA TRP A 217 -1.83 0.04 14.03
C TRP A 217 -1.12 -0.61 12.84
N LEU A 218 0.16 -0.97 13.01
CA LEU A 218 0.91 -1.72 12.00
C LEU A 218 0.21 -3.06 11.66
N ALA A 219 -0.35 -3.76 12.64
CA ALA A 219 -1.14 -4.98 12.42
C ALA A 219 -2.44 -4.74 11.65
N THR A 220 -3.12 -3.64 11.95
CA THR A 220 -4.37 -3.29 11.26
C THR A 220 -4.18 -3.08 9.76
N HIS A 221 -3.03 -2.51 9.37
CA HIS A 221 -2.77 -2.13 7.97
C HIS A 221 -1.73 -3.00 7.24
N GLY A 222 -0.87 -3.68 7.99
CA GLY A 222 0.30 -4.39 7.50
C GLY A 222 0.21 -5.92 7.54
N GLU A 223 -0.72 -6.50 8.30
CA GLU A 223 -0.99 -7.94 8.28
C GLU A 223 -2.05 -8.32 7.24
N ARG A 224 -2.17 -9.63 7.02
CA ARG A 224 -3.12 -10.26 6.08
C ARG A 224 -4.31 -10.95 6.80
N PRO A 225 -5.03 -10.32 7.77
CA PRO A 225 -6.29 -10.88 8.26
C PRO A 225 -7.36 -10.80 7.17
N SER A 226 -8.45 -11.57 7.33
CA SER A 226 -9.55 -11.60 6.34
C SER A 226 -10.13 -10.22 6.00
N SER A 227 -10.07 -9.25 6.92
CA SER A 227 -10.56 -7.88 6.74
C SER A 227 -9.63 -6.97 5.92
N ASN A 228 -8.34 -7.31 5.79
CA ASN A 228 -7.34 -6.52 5.06
C ASN A 228 -6.68 -7.31 3.92
N ARG A 229 -7.14 -8.54 3.66
CA ARG A 229 -6.52 -9.45 2.70
C ARG A 229 -6.38 -8.83 1.31
N ASP A 230 -7.44 -8.22 0.78
CA ASP A 230 -7.42 -7.67 -0.59
C ASP A 230 -6.40 -6.54 -0.73
N THR A 231 -6.38 -5.62 0.24
CA THR A 231 -5.41 -4.51 0.28
C THR A 231 -3.99 -5.03 0.44
N TYR A 232 -3.77 -5.96 1.37
CA TYR A 232 -2.46 -6.58 1.58
C TYR A 232 -1.95 -7.28 0.31
N ASP A 233 -2.80 -8.06 -0.34
CA ASP A 233 -2.48 -8.81 -1.54
C ASP A 233 -2.21 -7.85 -2.71
N TYR A 234 -3.03 -6.80 -2.87
CA TYR A 234 -2.78 -5.75 -3.87
C TYR A 234 -1.44 -5.03 -3.66
N LEU A 235 -1.14 -4.59 -2.44
CA LEU A 235 0.10 -3.88 -2.15
C LEU A 235 1.32 -4.77 -2.37
N THR A 236 1.23 -6.05 -1.97
CA THR A 236 2.29 -7.04 -2.20
C THR A 236 2.51 -7.29 -3.69
N LEU A 237 1.45 -7.46 -4.47
CA LEU A 237 1.52 -7.60 -5.93
C LEU A 237 2.17 -6.36 -6.57
N ARG A 238 1.62 -5.18 -6.24
CA ARG A 238 2.04 -3.90 -6.81
C ARG A 238 3.53 -3.64 -6.58
N ARG A 239 3.99 -3.83 -5.33
CA ARG A 239 5.39 -3.63 -4.94
C ARG A 239 6.32 -4.62 -5.62
N GLY A 240 5.95 -5.90 -5.61
CA GLY A 240 6.73 -6.94 -6.28
C GLY A 240 6.86 -6.70 -7.79
N MET A 241 5.79 -6.26 -8.47
CA MET A 241 5.85 -5.91 -9.89
C MET A 241 6.74 -4.68 -10.15
N LEU A 242 6.61 -3.62 -9.34
CA LEU A 242 7.44 -2.41 -9.47
C LEU A 242 8.93 -2.69 -9.24
N ASP A 243 9.28 -3.58 -8.30
CA ASP A 243 10.65 -4.02 -8.10
C ASP A 243 11.20 -4.71 -9.33
N VAL A 244 10.46 -5.69 -9.87
CA VAL A 244 10.89 -6.44 -11.06
C VAL A 244 11.05 -5.52 -12.26
N ILE A 245 10.14 -4.56 -12.45
CA ILE A 245 10.27 -3.53 -13.49
C ILE A 245 11.58 -2.77 -13.31
N LYS A 246 11.85 -2.25 -12.10
CA LYS A 246 13.08 -1.50 -11.79
C LYS A 246 14.33 -2.35 -12.00
N GLU A 247 14.29 -3.64 -11.66
CA GLU A 247 15.39 -4.58 -11.92
C GLU A 247 15.65 -4.75 -13.42
N ILE A 248 14.61 -4.92 -14.23
CA ILE A 248 14.72 -5.08 -15.70
C ILE A 248 15.18 -3.78 -16.38
N GLU A 249 14.72 -2.63 -15.91
CA GLU A 249 15.15 -1.31 -16.41
C GLU A 249 16.63 -1.04 -16.12
N ASN A 250 17.10 -1.42 -14.94
CA ASN A 250 18.51 -1.23 -14.53
C ASN A 250 19.46 -2.26 -15.13
N ASP A 251 18.96 -3.41 -15.59
CA ASP A 251 19.76 -4.44 -16.23
C ASP A 251 19.76 -4.28 -17.77
N SER A 252 20.82 -3.69 -18.29
CA SER A 252 21.02 -3.51 -19.74
C SER A 252 21.16 -4.82 -20.52
N THR A 253 21.39 -5.94 -19.84
CA THR A 253 21.51 -7.26 -20.50
C THR A 253 20.15 -7.90 -20.77
N VAL A 254 19.12 -7.52 -20.02
CA VAL A 254 17.75 -8.01 -20.21
C VAL A 254 17.10 -7.26 -21.37
N ASN A 255 16.76 -7.99 -22.43
CA ASN A 255 16.11 -7.46 -23.62
C ASN A 255 14.83 -8.23 -23.92
N LEU A 256 13.95 -7.64 -24.73
CA LEU A 256 12.81 -8.38 -25.26
C LEU A 256 13.30 -9.58 -26.05
N SER A 257 12.62 -10.72 -25.89
CA SER A 257 12.83 -11.91 -26.69
C SER A 257 12.66 -11.56 -28.17
N PRO A 258 13.47 -12.14 -29.08
CA PRO A 258 13.52 -11.73 -30.49
C PRO A 258 12.15 -11.66 -31.18
N GLU A 259 11.22 -12.52 -30.78
CA GLU A 259 9.88 -12.55 -31.33
C GLU A 259 8.99 -11.35 -30.98
N PHE A 260 9.30 -10.58 -29.93
CA PHE A 260 8.52 -9.40 -29.52
C PHE A 260 9.17 -8.08 -29.92
N GLN A 261 10.45 -8.09 -30.32
CA GLN A 261 11.23 -6.88 -30.62
C GLN A 261 10.65 -6.04 -31.78
N THR A 262 9.89 -6.66 -32.70
CA THR A 262 9.28 -5.94 -33.83
C THR A 262 7.99 -5.21 -33.47
N ASP A 263 7.29 -5.69 -32.44
CA ASP A 263 5.91 -5.31 -32.15
C ASP A 263 5.79 -4.54 -30.83
N LEU A 264 6.84 -4.57 -30.00
CA LEU A 264 6.83 -4.03 -28.64
C LEU A 264 8.14 -3.28 -28.35
N ASP A 265 8.01 -2.08 -27.76
CA ASP A 265 9.12 -1.34 -27.20
C ASP A 265 9.27 -1.66 -25.71
N LYS A 266 10.49 -2.04 -25.27
CA LYS A 266 10.78 -2.47 -23.90
C LYS A 266 10.39 -1.39 -22.90
N ASP A 267 10.89 -0.17 -23.10
CA ASP A 267 10.76 0.91 -22.13
C ASP A 267 9.32 1.41 -22.05
N THR A 268 8.64 1.52 -23.18
CA THR A 268 7.21 1.89 -23.24
C THR A 268 6.33 0.87 -22.53
N PHE A 269 6.60 -0.43 -22.70
CA PHE A 269 5.85 -1.48 -22.04
C PHE A 269 6.04 -1.44 -20.51
N LEU A 270 7.29 -1.34 -20.05
CA LEU A 270 7.60 -1.32 -18.62
C LEU A 270 7.05 -0.05 -17.94
N ARG A 271 7.19 1.12 -18.58
CA ARG A 271 6.64 2.39 -18.07
C ARG A 271 5.11 2.40 -18.05
N GLY A 272 4.46 1.85 -19.07
CA GLY A 272 3.01 1.74 -19.09
C GLY A 272 2.50 0.82 -17.97
N LEU A 273 3.19 -0.28 -17.71
CA LEU A 273 2.87 -1.15 -16.57
C LEU A 273 3.09 -0.45 -15.23
N ALA A 274 4.21 0.25 -15.05
CA ALA A 274 4.48 1.04 -13.84
C ALA A 274 3.41 2.13 -13.62
N TRP A 275 2.91 2.74 -14.71
CA TRP A 275 1.84 3.73 -14.64
C TRP A 275 0.50 3.14 -14.18
N LEU A 276 0.13 1.95 -14.65
CA LEU A 276 -1.06 1.24 -14.15
C LEU A 276 -0.95 0.83 -12.67
N LEU A 277 0.28 0.71 -12.16
CA LEU A 277 0.59 0.42 -10.77
C LEU A 277 0.82 1.68 -9.94
N HIS A 278 0.62 2.88 -10.50
CA HIS A 278 0.89 4.13 -9.78
C HIS A 278 -0.01 4.30 -8.56
N ASP A 279 -1.29 3.96 -8.67
CA ASP A 279 -2.27 4.17 -7.60
C ASP A 279 -1.93 3.36 -6.35
N PHE A 280 -2.11 3.98 -5.19
CA PHE A 280 -1.82 3.36 -3.91
C PHE A 280 -3.03 2.62 -3.34
N ALA A 281 -4.24 2.88 -3.83
CA ALA A 281 -5.47 2.31 -3.30
C ALA A 281 -6.09 1.34 -4.29
N LEU A 282 -6.55 0.20 -3.76
CA LEU A 282 -7.45 -0.66 -4.49
C LEU A 282 -8.87 -0.08 -4.36
N PRO A 283 -9.57 0.25 -5.46
CA PRO A 283 -10.89 0.86 -5.38
C PRO A 283 -11.86 -0.08 -4.64
N PRO A 284 -12.68 0.43 -3.69
CA PRO A 284 -13.49 -0.40 -2.79
C PRO A 284 -14.51 -1.28 -3.52
N ALA A 285 -14.96 -0.87 -4.71
CA ALA A 285 -15.59 -1.74 -5.69
C ALA A 285 -15.59 -1.06 -7.08
N PRO A 286 -15.44 -1.83 -8.18
CA PRO A 286 -15.00 -3.22 -8.21
C PRO A 286 -13.46 -3.32 -8.28
N GLN A 287 -12.82 -3.83 -7.24
CA GLN A 287 -11.38 -4.18 -7.21
C GLN A 287 -10.97 -5.03 -8.43
N GLU A 288 -11.89 -5.88 -8.89
CA GLU A 288 -11.78 -6.72 -10.09
C GLU A 288 -11.42 -5.91 -11.34
N THR A 289 -11.84 -4.63 -11.45
CA THR A 289 -11.48 -3.80 -12.63
C THR A 289 -10.01 -3.45 -12.69
N THR A 290 -9.35 -3.24 -11.54
CA THR A 290 -7.90 -3.04 -11.48
C THR A 290 -7.17 -4.28 -11.98
N TYR A 291 -7.55 -5.46 -11.48
CA TYR A 291 -6.93 -6.72 -11.88
C TYR A 291 -7.21 -7.07 -13.35
N LEU A 292 -8.43 -6.81 -13.84
CA LEU A 292 -8.78 -6.96 -15.25
C LEU A 292 -7.93 -6.04 -16.14
N GLY A 293 -7.77 -4.77 -15.77
CA GLY A 293 -6.95 -3.82 -16.52
C GLY A 293 -5.48 -4.22 -16.57
N LEU A 294 -4.93 -4.71 -15.46
CA LEU A 294 -3.56 -5.23 -15.40
C LEU A 294 -3.40 -6.47 -16.30
N CYS A 295 -4.30 -7.45 -16.19
CA CYS A 295 -4.25 -8.64 -17.05
C CYS A 295 -4.46 -8.31 -18.53
N ASP A 296 -5.34 -7.35 -18.88
CA ASP A 296 -5.52 -6.90 -20.27
C ASP A 296 -4.21 -6.32 -20.79
N TYR A 297 -3.61 -5.36 -20.07
CA TYR A 297 -2.33 -4.76 -20.45
C TYR A 297 -1.20 -5.79 -20.60
N LEU A 298 -1.05 -6.67 -19.61
CA LEU A 298 -0.02 -7.71 -19.58
C LEU A 298 -0.16 -8.71 -20.73
N THR A 299 -1.38 -9.01 -21.16
CA THR A 299 -1.64 -10.02 -22.19
C THR A 299 -1.73 -9.44 -23.60
N LYS A 300 -1.74 -8.11 -23.77
CA LYS A 300 -1.74 -7.44 -25.08
C LYS A 300 -0.67 -7.91 -26.06
N PRO A 301 0.60 -8.14 -25.66
CA PRO A 301 1.64 -8.64 -26.59
C PRO A 301 1.30 -9.98 -27.24
N PHE A 302 0.39 -10.77 -26.64
CA PHE A 302 -0.04 -12.08 -27.13
C PHE A 302 -1.23 -11.99 -28.09
N GLU A 303 -1.64 -10.77 -28.47
CA GLU A 303 -2.67 -10.53 -29.49
C GLU A 303 -2.24 -10.98 -30.88
N LYS A 304 -0.92 -10.94 -31.16
CA LYS A 304 -0.30 -11.36 -32.42
C LYS A 304 -0.58 -12.82 -32.79
N TYR A 305 -0.80 -13.68 -31.81
CA TYR A 305 -0.91 -15.11 -32.04
C TYR A 305 -2.30 -15.56 -32.45
N ARG A 306 -2.36 -16.61 -33.27
CA ARG A 306 -3.57 -17.36 -33.63
C ARG A 306 -3.51 -18.79 -33.10
N TRP A 307 -4.67 -19.40 -32.84
CA TRP A 307 -4.76 -20.76 -32.30
C TRP A 307 -3.83 -21.80 -32.96
N PRO A 308 -3.74 -21.89 -34.31
CA PRO A 308 -2.84 -22.86 -34.94
C PRO A 308 -1.36 -22.62 -34.66
N GLU A 309 -0.96 -21.36 -34.43
CA GLU A 309 0.43 -20.98 -34.13
C GLU A 309 0.78 -21.36 -32.69
N VAL A 310 -0.12 -21.07 -31.74
CA VAL A 310 0.13 -21.37 -30.32
C VAL A 310 0.08 -22.87 -30.02
N ARG A 311 -0.70 -23.64 -30.80
CA ARG A 311 -0.87 -25.09 -30.63
C ARG A 311 0.28 -25.93 -31.18
N ASN A 312 0.98 -25.49 -32.24
CA ASN A 312 1.89 -26.34 -33.01
C ASN A 312 3.37 -26.27 -32.58
N GLU A 313 3.75 -25.31 -31.73
CA GLU A 313 5.16 -25.09 -31.39
C GLU A 313 5.56 -25.74 -30.06
N ASN A 314 6.53 -26.66 -30.12
CA ASN A 314 7.22 -27.28 -28.96
C ASN A 314 7.98 -26.26 -28.08
N GLN A 315 7.88 -24.96 -28.34
CA GLN A 315 8.56 -23.87 -27.63
C GLN A 315 7.58 -22.83 -27.03
N VAL A 316 6.26 -23.06 -27.14
CA VAL A 316 5.22 -22.06 -26.85
C VAL A 316 4.42 -22.36 -25.56
N HIS A 317 4.87 -23.31 -24.75
CA HIS A 317 4.16 -23.82 -23.58
C HIS A 317 3.61 -22.72 -22.64
N PHE A 318 4.33 -21.61 -22.42
CA PHE A 318 3.88 -20.55 -21.49
C PHE A 318 3.08 -19.42 -22.13
N LYS A 319 3.04 -19.33 -23.47
CA LYS A 319 2.23 -18.32 -24.18
C LYS A 319 0.76 -18.75 -24.27
N MET A 320 0.49 -20.06 -24.15
CA MET A 320 -0.85 -20.64 -24.21
C MET A 320 -1.81 -20.07 -23.15
N PRO A 321 -1.49 -20.09 -21.85
CA PRO A 321 -2.33 -19.45 -20.83
C PRO A 321 -2.58 -17.97 -21.09
N LEU A 322 -1.55 -17.24 -21.55
CA LEU A 322 -1.63 -15.81 -21.83
C LEU A 322 -2.50 -15.50 -23.06
N TYR A 323 -2.39 -16.31 -24.11
CA TYR A 323 -3.25 -16.26 -25.28
C TYR A 323 -4.73 -16.47 -24.91
N PHE A 324 -5.01 -17.49 -24.09
CA PHE A 324 -6.36 -17.75 -23.63
C PHE A 324 -6.91 -16.61 -22.79
N LEU A 325 -6.15 -16.16 -21.78
CA LEU A 325 -6.56 -15.06 -20.90
C LEU A 325 -6.87 -13.79 -21.71
N ARG A 326 -6.00 -13.43 -22.68
CA ARG A 326 -6.24 -12.32 -23.61
C ARG A 326 -7.59 -12.43 -24.32
N ASN A 327 -7.89 -13.61 -24.90
CA ASN A 327 -9.14 -13.81 -25.63
C ASN A 327 -10.36 -13.76 -24.71
N TRP A 328 -10.25 -14.31 -23.51
CA TRP A 328 -11.34 -14.31 -22.53
C TRP A 328 -11.63 -12.90 -22.02
N LEU A 329 -10.61 -12.07 -21.82
CA LEU A 329 -10.76 -10.66 -21.48
C LEU A 329 -11.44 -9.90 -22.63
N ALA A 330 -10.93 -10.02 -23.86
CA ALA A 330 -11.46 -9.32 -25.04
C ALA A 330 -12.93 -9.64 -25.34
N HIS A 331 -13.37 -10.87 -25.05
CA HIS A 331 -14.76 -11.30 -25.26
C HIS A 331 -15.68 -11.08 -24.04
N GLY A 332 -15.15 -10.49 -22.96
CA GLY A 332 -15.88 -10.25 -21.71
C GLY A 332 -16.35 -11.56 -21.06
N LEU A 333 -15.55 -12.62 -21.16
CA LEU A 333 -15.84 -13.93 -20.56
C LEU A 333 -15.58 -13.92 -19.06
N ILE A 334 -14.51 -13.26 -18.63
CA ILE A 334 -14.16 -13.12 -17.20
C ILE A 334 -15.29 -12.39 -16.47
N ILE A 335 -15.62 -11.16 -16.91
CA ILE A 335 -16.68 -10.32 -16.30
C ILE A 335 -18.07 -10.94 -16.49
N GLY A 336 -18.31 -11.58 -17.64
CA GLY A 336 -19.62 -12.12 -17.99
C GLY A 336 -19.92 -13.47 -17.36
N SER A 337 -18.92 -14.16 -16.79
CA SER A 337 -19.08 -15.40 -16.06
C SER A 337 -19.46 -15.13 -14.61
N GLN A 338 -20.41 -15.90 -14.08
CA GLN A 338 -20.81 -15.79 -12.67
C GLN A 338 -19.80 -16.44 -11.71
N ALA A 339 -18.92 -17.30 -12.24
CA ALA A 339 -18.02 -18.12 -11.45
C ALA A 339 -16.57 -17.59 -11.43
N THR A 340 -16.31 -16.42 -12.03
CA THR A 340 -14.95 -15.93 -12.25
C THR A 340 -14.73 -14.55 -11.64
N ARG A 341 -13.70 -14.44 -10.80
CA ARG A 341 -13.15 -13.16 -10.30
C ARG A 341 -11.63 -13.28 -10.28
N LEU A 342 -10.94 -12.28 -10.82
CA LEU A 342 -9.48 -12.21 -10.72
C LEU A 342 -9.10 -11.65 -9.36
N SER A 343 -8.04 -12.18 -8.75
CA SER A 343 -7.40 -11.65 -7.57
C SER A 343 -5.95 -11.25 -7.86
N ALA A 344 -5.24 -10.81 -6.82
CA ALA A 344 -3.82 -10.50 -6.93
C ALA A 344 -2.98 -11.71 -7.35
N GLN A 345 -3.41 -12.93 -7.00
CA GLN A 345 -2.73 -14.18 -7.34
C GLN A 345 -2.76 -14.42 -8.86
N GLU A 346 -3.92 -14.29 -9.51
CA GLU A 346 -3.99 -14.48 -10.97
C GLU A 346 -3.23 -13.38 -11.73
N VAL A 347 -3.24 -12.14 -11.24
CA VAL A 347 -2.42 -11.06 -11.84
C VAL A 347 -0.93 -11.33 -11.64
N GLY A 348 -0.52 -11.75 -10.45
CA GLY A 348 0.86 -12.12 -10.14
C GLY A 348 1.36 -13.26 -11.02
N MET A 349 0.55 -14.31 -11.19
CA MET A 349 0.88 -15.41 -12.11
C MET A 349 0.96 -14.92 -13.56
N THR A 350 0.01 -14.11 -14.01
CA THR A 350 0.03 -13.51 -15.35
C THR A 350 1.30 -12.69 -15.56
N PHE A 351 1.67 -11.85 -14.60
CA PHE A 351 2.89 -11.06 -14.64
C PHE A 351 4.15 -11.93 -14.77
N LEU A 352 4.30 -12.95 -13.93
CA LEU A 352 5.46 -13.85 -13.97
C LEU A 352 5.57 -14.59 -15.32
N LEU A 353 4.45 -15.09 -15.85
CA LEU A 353 4.42 -15.72 -17.18
C LEU A 353 4.81 -14.73 -18.28
N VAL A 354 4.31 -13.50 -18.22
CA VAL A 354 4.64 -12.46 -19.20
C VAL A 354 6.11 -12.06 -19.09
N MET A 355 6.67 -11.90 -17.89
CA MET A 355 8.10 -11.60 -17.71
C MET A 355 8.97 -12.72 -18.28
N GLN A 356 8.59 -13.99 -18.04
CA GLN A 356 9.29 -15.14 -18.60
C GLN A 356 9.20 -15.18 -20.14
N CYS A 357 8.03 -14.93 -20.72
CA CYS A 357 7.85 -14.95 -22.17
C CYS A 357 8.53 -13.76 -22.87
N LEU A 358 8.37 -12.56 -22.33
CA LEU A 358 8.87 -11.34 -22.96
C LEU A 358 10.36 -11.15 -22.74
N PHE A 359 10.90 -11.48 -21.56
CA PHE A 359 12.28 -11.14 -21.20
C PHE A 359 13.15 -12.36 -20.86
N GLY A 360 12.56 -13.57 -20.74
CA GLY A 360 13.29 -14.76 -20.32
C GLY A 360 13.78 -14.69 -18.88
N VAL A 361 13.15 -13.87 -18.04
CA VAL A 361 13.58 -13.62 -16.66
C VAL A 361 12.63 -14.24 -15.65
N GLU A 362 13.24 -14.79 -14.62
CA GLU A 362 12.59 -15.25 -13.41
C GLU A 362 12.95 -14.28 -12.27
N LYS A 363 12.05 -13.35 -11.97
CA LYS A 363 12.24 -12.36 -10.91
C LYS A 363 10.96 -12.22 -10.10
N TYR A 364 11.12 -12.10 -8.78
CA TYR A 364 10.00 -12.10 -7.81
C TYR A 364 9.91 -10.82 -6.99
N GLY A 365 10.71 -9.81 -7.33
CA GLY A 365 10.92 -8.60 -6.54
C GLY A 365 11.81 -8.87 -5.33
N PHE A 366 11.95 -7.85 -4.48
CA PHE A 366 12.81 -7.90 -3.31
C PHE A 366 12.42 -9.03 -2.34
N GLN A 367 13.39 -9.84 -1.92
CA GLN A 367 13.17 -10.96 -1.00
C GLN A 367 12.02 -11.89 -1.42
N GLU A 368 11.89 -12.12 -2.72
CA GLU A 368 10.88 -13.01 -3.31
C GLU A 368 9.43 -12.62 -2.99
N GLU A 369 9.15 -11.33 -2.93
CA GLU A 369 7.88 -10.79 -2.47
C GLU A 369 6.65 -11.31 -3.21
N LEU A 370 6.72 -11.45 -4.53
CA LEU A 370 5.62 -12.01 -5.32
C LEU A 370 5.29 -13.44 -4.90
N LYS A 371 6.25 -14.21 -4.36
CA LYS A 371 5.98 -15.55 -3.81
C LYS A 371 5.10 -15.52 -2.57
N ARG A 372 5.05 -14.40 -1.83
CA ARG A 372 4.24 -14.25 -0.61
C ARG A 372 2.73 -14.13 -0.91
N LEU A 373 2.35 -13.86 -2.15
CA LEU A 373 0.95 -13.89 -2.59
C LEU A 373 0.36 -15.30 -2.58
N PHE A 374 1.23 -16.31 -2.67
CA PHE A 374 0.88 -17.71 -2.85
C PHE A 374 1.33 -18.51 -1.63
N ASP A 375 0.58 -19.54 -1.29
CA ASP A 375 0.96 -20.42 -0.19
C ASP A 375 2.04 -21.40 -0.70
N GLN A 376 3.21 -21.43 -0.04
CA GLN A 376 4.37 -22.19 -0.48
C GLN A 376 4.28 -23.65 0.00
N THR A 377 3.72 -24.53 -0.82
CA THR A 377 3.81 -25.98 -0.60
C THR A 377 4.46 -26.65 -1.82
N PRO A 378 5.59 -27.36 -1.66
CA PRO A 378 6.21 -28.09 -2.76
C PRO A 378 5.26 -29.13 -3.33
N ILE A 379 5.18 -29.22 -4.66
CA ILE A 379 4.23 -30.11 -5.34
C ILE A 379 4.90 -31.01 -6.36
N THR A 380 4.36 -32.22 -6.48
CA THR A 380 4.83 -33.29 -7.36
C THR A 380 4.06 -33.33 -8.69
N THR A 381 4.67 -33.91 -9.72
CA THR A 381 4.03 -34.15 -11.03
C THR A 381 2.77 -35.03 -10.95
N GLU A 382 2.69 -35.90 -9.93
CA GLU A 382 1.55 -36.77 -9.67
C GLU A 382 0.34 -35.98 -9.14
N GLU A 383 0.58 -34.98 -8.27
CA GLU A 383 -0.44 -34.07 -7.78
C GLU A 383 -1.00 -33.18 -8.90
N VAL A 384 -0.14 -32.66 -9.78
CA VAL A 384 -0.56 -31.94 -11.00
C VAL A 384 -1.48 -32.79 -11.87
N THR A 385 -1.12 -34.06 -12.08
CA THR A 385 -1.92 -35.01 -12.88
C THR A 385 -3.26 -35.31 -12.22
N THR A 386 -3.28 -35.47 -10.90
CA THR A 386 -4.50 -35.68 -10.11
C THR A 386 -5.44 -34.48 -10.19
N LEU A 387 -4.91 -33.26 -10.13
CA LEU A 387 -5.71 -32.03 -10.23
C LEU A 387 -6.27 -31.84 -11.65
N LEU A 388 -5.49 -32.13 -12.69
CA LEU A 388 -5.97 -32.15 -14.08
C LEU A 388 -7.08 -33.18 -14.32
N GLN A 389 -7.05 -34.31 -13.61
CA GLN A 389 -8.13 -35.30 -13.66
C GLN A 389 -9.38 -34.81 -12.94
N LYS A 390 -9.24 -34.23 -11.74
CA LYS A 390 -10.36 -33.67 -10.95
C LYS A 390 -11.08 -32.52 -11.65
N THR A 391 -10.34 -31.71 -12.39
CA THR A 391 -10.87 -30.57 -13.16
C THR A 391 -11.64 -30.99 -14.42
N GLY A 392 -11.59 -32.26 -14.83
CA GLY A 392 -12.19 -32.71 -16.08
C GLY A 392 -11.41 -32.30 -17.34
N PHE A 393 -10.12 -31.94 -17.21
CA PHE A 393 -9.24 -31.61 -18.33
C PHE A 393 -8.11 -32.64 -18.61
N PRO A 394 -8.35 -33.97 -18.53
CA PRO A 394 -7.28 -34.96 -18.65
C PRO A 394 -6.64 -35.04 -20.05
N SER A 395 -7.26 -34.45 -21.09
CA SER A 395 -6.99 -34.79 -22.50
C SER A 395 -6.65 -33.63 -23.47
N GLY A 396 -6.41 -32.40 -23.00
CA GLY A 396 -5.61 -31.42 -23.77
C GLY A 396 -6.25 -30.06 -24.06
N LEU A 397 -5.40 -29.15 -24.53
CA LEU A 397 -5.64 -27.71 -24.71
C LEU A 397 -6.86 -27.38 -25.60
N GLU A 398 -7.27 -28.31 -26.46
CA GLU A 398 -8.45 -28.16 -27.33
C GLU A 398 -9.75 -28.03 -26.52
N VAL A 399 -9.87 -28.74 -25.39
CA VAL A 399 -11.05 -28.65 -24.51
C VAL A 399 -11.15 -27.26 -23.89
N ILE A 400 -10.02 -26.72 -23.44
CA ILE A 400 -9.93 -25.38 -22.85
C ILE A 400 -10.24 -24.32 -23.92
N TYR A 401 -9.68 -24.47 -25.11
CA TYR A 401 -9.96 -23.59 -26.25
C TYR A 401 -11.47 -23.55 -26.58
N ASN A 402 -12.11 -24.72 -26.68
CA ASN A 402 -13.54 -24.81 -27.01
C ASN A 402 -14.45 -24.16 -25.95
N LYS A 403 -14.09 -24.22 -24.67
CA LYS A 403 -14.83 -23.56 -23.58
C LYS A 403 -14.73 -22.03 -23.63
N GLY A 404 -13.73 -21.47 -24.32
CA GLY A 404 -13.52 -20.04 -24.51
C GLY A 404 -14.35 -19.36 -25.60
N PHE A 405 -15.26 -20.07 -26.28
CA PHE A 405 -16.02 -19.51 -27.40
C PHE A 405 -17.41 -19.00 -27.01
N LYS A 406 -17.60 -17.67 -27.09
CA LYS A 406 -18.92 -16.99 -26.93
C LYS A 406 -19.68 -16.80 -28.25
N GLY A 407 -19.00 -16.90 -29.40
CA GLY A 407 -19.57 -16.68 -30.73
C GLY A 407 -18.86 -17.52 -31.81
N GLY A 408 -19.46 -17.64 -33.00
CA GLY A 408 -18.93 -18.45 -34.11
C GLY A 408 -19.83 -19.64 -34.47
N LYS A 409 -19.27 -20.62 -35.20
CA LYS A 409 -20.02 -21.80 -35.68
C LYS A 409 -20.38 -22.81 -34.58
N HIS A 410 -19.63 -22.82 -33.47
CA HIS A 410 -19.83 -23.73 -32.33
C HIS A 410 -19.63 -22.98 -31.00
N PRO A 411 -20.54 -22.07 -30.61
CA PRO A 411 -20.43 -21.37 -29.32
C PRO A 411 -20.64 -22.36 -28.16
N ASN A 412 -19.92 -22.16 -27.06
CA ASN A 412 -20.20 -22.84 -25.80
C ASN A 412 -21.47 -22.21 -25.19
N PRO A 413 -22.62 -22.90 -25.13
CA PRO A 413 -23.86 -22.33 -24.58
C PRO A 413 -23.74 -22.02 -23.09
N ASP A 414 -22.87 -22.74 -22.38
CA ASP A 414 -22.73 -22.69 -20.92
C ASP A 414 -21.55 -21.82 -20.46
N TRP A 415 -20.99 -21.00 -21.36
CA TRP A 415 -19.81 -20.16 -21.09
C TRP A 415 -19.95 -19.29 -19.82
N ARG A 416 -21.17 -18.88 -19.46
CA ARG A 416 -21.43 -18.07 -18.25
C ARG A 416 -21.24 -18.83 -16.94
N LEU A 417 -21.30 -20.17 -16.99
CA LEU A 417 -21.10 -21.06 -15.85
C LEU A 417 -19.64 -21.54 -15.74
N GLU A 418 -18.82 -21.27 -16.76
CA GLU A 418 -17.41 -21.66 -16.76
C GLU A 418 -16.60 -20.81 -15.78
N ASN A 419 -15.70 -21.45 -15.05
CA ASN A 419 -14.71 -20.78 -14.22
C ASN A 419 -13.45 -20.54 -15.08
N TYR A 420 -13.27 -19.32 -15.58
CA TYR A 420 -12.15 -19.00 -16.47
C TYR A 420 -10.81 -18.89 -15.75
N VAL A 421 -10.81 -18.64 -14.44
CA VAL A 421 -9.60 -18.73 -13.61
C VAL A 421 -9.14 -20.18 -13.51
N LEU A 422 -10.07 -21.11 -13.29
CA LEU A 422 -9.80 -22.55 -13.33
C LEU A 422 -9.23 -22.97 -14.69
N LEU A 423 -9.82 -22.48 -15.78
CA LEU A 423 -9.32 -22.74 -17.14
C LEU A 423 -7.92 -22.15 -17.37
N PHE A 424 -7.62 -20.98 -16.81
CA PHE A 424 -6.29 -20.36 -16.86
C PHE A 424 -5.24 -21.27 -16.22
N TYR A 425 -5.47 -21.68 -14.97
CA TYR A 425 -4.59 -22.60 -14.26
C TYR A 425 -4.48 -23.96 -14.95
N ALA A 426 -5.60 -24.54 -15.41
CA ALA A 426 -5.60 -25.80 -16.14
C ALA A 426 -4.76 -25.71 -17.43
N SER A 427 -4.85 -24.60 -18.16
CA SER A 427 -4.06 -24.41 -19.39
C SER A 427 -2.56 -24.40 -19.10
N TYR A 428 -2.15 -23.77 -18.00
CA TYR A 428 -0.76 -23.76 -17.55
C TYR A 428 -0.29 -25.17 -17.15
N LEU A 429 -1.09 -25.92 -16.40
CA LEU A 429 -0.74 -27.29 -16.01
C LEU A 429 -0.65 -28.26 -17.19
N VAL A 430 -1.55 -28.14 -18.17
CA VAL A 430 -1.47 -28.94 -19.40
C VAL A 430 -0.17 -28.64 -20.15
N CYS A 431 0.25 -27.37 -20.18
CA CYS A 431 1.51 -26.98 -20.77
C CYS A 431 2.71 -27.60 -20.05
N ILE A 432 2.77 -27.53 -18.70
CA ILE A 432 3.83 -28.19 -17.92
C ILE A 432 3.90 -29.69 -18.20
N ARG A 433 2.74 -30.37 -18.18
CA ARG A 433 2.67 -31.82 -18.43
C ARG A 433 3.23 -32.19 -19.80
N ASN A 434 2.96 -31.38 -20.81
CA ASN A 434 3.39 -31.64 -22.20
C ASN A 434 4.86 -31.29 -22.46
N SER A 435 5.50 -30.49 -21.60
CA SER A 435 6.92 -30.10 -21.73
C SER A 435 7.92 -31.24 -21.47
N GLY A 436 7.51 -32.33 -20.82
CA GLY A 436 8.38 -33.45 -20.43
C GLY A 436 9.54 -33.06 -19.48
N ASN A 437 10.42 -34.01 -19.13
CA ASN A 437 11.65 -33.78 -18.34
C ASN A 437 12.73 -32.95 -19.08
N THR A 438 12.45 -32.49 -20.30
CA THR A 438 13.42 -31.85 -21.21
C THR A 438 13.58 -30.35 -21.00
N LEU A 439 12.71 -29.72 -20.21
CA LEU A 439 12.80 -28.34 -19.79
C LEU A 439 12.65 -28.30 -18.27
N GLN A 440 13.48 -27.52 -17.58
CA GLN A 440 13.25 -27.30 -16.15
C GLN A 440 11.81 -26.78 -16.00
N PRO A 441 10.99 -27.40 -15.11
CA PRO A 441 9.67 -26.87 -14.81
C PRO A 441 9.81 -25.40 -14.43
N PRO A 442 8.84 -24.53 -14.79
CA PRO A 442 8.92 -23.16 -14.35
C PRO A 442 9.06 -23.13 -12.83
N PRO A 443 9.82 -22.18 -12.33
CA PRO A 443 10.24 -22.11 -10.95
C PRO A 443 9.13 -21.64 -9.98
N PHE A 444 7.90 -21.46 -10.50
CA PHE A 444 6.70 -21.08 -9.75
C PHE A 444 5.61 -22.18 -9.75
N ASN A 445 5.96 -23.43 -10.07
CA ASN A 445 5.01 -24.56 -10.03
C ASN A 445 4.31 -24.74 -8.69
N ASP A 446 5.05 -24.59 -7.59
CA ASP A 446 4.52 -24.75 -6.23
C ASP A 446 3.43 -23.70 -5.93
N MET A 447 3.56 -22.49 -6.49
CA MET A 447 2.64 -21.36 -6.29
C MET A 447 1.30 -21.57 -7.02
N VAL A 448 1.36 -22.09 -8.25
CA VAL A 448 0.20 -22.25 -9.13
C VAL A 448 -0.74 -23.34 -8.64
N VAL A 449 -0.18 -24.45 -8.16
CA VAL A 449 -0.99 -25.64 -7.88
C VAL A 449 -1.77 -25.49 -6.58
N HIS A 450 -1.23 -24.78 -5.57
CA HIS A 450 -1.99 -24.47 -4.36
C HIS A 450 -3.23 -23.62 -4.66
N GLU A 451 -3.08 -22.56 -5.46
CA GLU A 451 -4.23 -21.73 -5.85
C GLU A 451 -5.28 -22.56 -6.60
N LEU A 452 -4.85 -23.46 -7.49
CA LEU A 452 -5.77 -24.37 -8.17
C LEU A 452 -6.56 -25.27 -7.22
N GLN A 453 -5.95 -25.74 -6.11
CA GLN A 453 -6.65 -26.57 -5.13
C GLN A 453 -7.84 -25.84 -4.49
N LYS A 454 -7.77 -24.52 -4.31
CA LYS A 454 -8.87 -23.70 -3.76
C LYS A 454 -10.11 -23.70 -4.65
N TYR A 455 -9.93 -23.84 -5.96
CA TYR A 455 -11.03 -23.90 -6.93
C TYR A 455 -11.62 -25.31 -7.11
N LEU A 456 -11.00 -26.33 -6.51
CA LEU A 456 -11.41 -27.73 -6.61
C LEU A 456 -11.97 -28.31 -5.31
N ALA A 457 -11.79 -27.60 -4.19
CA ALA A 457 -12.44 -27.88 -2.91
C ALA A 457 -13.83 -27.24 -2.88
#